data_AF-A0A950TIT4-F1
#
_entry.id   AF-A0A950TIT4-F1
#
_cell.length_a   1.000
_cell.length_b   1.000
_cell.length_c   1.000
_cell.angle_alpha   90.00
_cell.angle_beta   90.00
_cell.angle_gamma   90.00
#
_symmetry.space_group_name_H-M   'P 1'
#
loop_
_entity.id
_entity.type
_entity.pdbx_description
1 polymer ?
#
loop_
_entity_poly.entity_id
_entity_poly.type
_entity_poly.pdbx_seq_one_letter_code
_entity_poly.pdbx_strand_id
1 'polypeptide(L)'
;MTKKRYRILSLDGGGIRGIITAVWLHALEEKLDDHSPGRKLCDVFDLIAGTSTGAILACAVASGTPAEKIIELYEGQGGSIFPRPRFWLLNDLRIALRTVLGMPLYSPRALEESLKDQFGPDTKFNFATDVLVTSYDTLNRNPVIFKSWRPKYQNAAVWEVCRASSAAPTYFPAHTMLLNDAEIPLVDGGVVANNPSVCGIAEGLKIQADPARTTDACGLKDFIVASFGTGSSTKPITIHQAVHWGPIKWLFPVIDVIFDGSQDASNYIASKLISKANYFRFQTLLDHHYEDMDKTDAVNLNALKAFADDYVYSSEVEDEMNTLVKMLV
;
A
#
# COMPACT_ATOMS: atom_id res chain seq x y z
N MET A 1 33.68 12.25 -0.95
CA MET A 1 32.93 11.06 -1.41
C MET A 1 31.59 11.09 -0.71
N THR A 2 30.50 11.20 -1.46
CA THR A 2 29.15 11.10 -0.88
C THR A 2 28.97 9.70 -0.31
N LYS A 3 28.57 9.60 0.96
CA LYS A 3 28.37 8.32 1.63
C LYS A 3 27.21 7.60 0.96
N LYS A 4 27.40 6.36 0.47
CA LYS A 4 26.35 5.59 -0.19
C LYS A 4 25.20 5.35 0.79
N ARG A 5 23.97 5.61 0.33
CA ARG A 5 22.73 5.44 1.07
C ARG A 5 21.88 4.36 0.41
N TYR A 6 21.02 3.72 1.18
CA TYR A 6 20.02 2.78 0.67
C TYR A 6 18.62 3.33 0.92
N ARG A 7 17.90 3.63 -0.14
CA ARG A 7 16.66 4.42 -0.12
C ARG A 7 15.46 3.49 -0.32
N ILE A 8 14.56 3.47 0.65
CA ILE A 8 13.38 2.60 0.66
C ILE A 8 12.14 3.48 0.61
N LEU A 9 11.28 3.22 -0.39
CA LEU A 9 9.91 3.73 -0.42
C LEU A 9 8.99 2.64 0.13
N SER A 10 8.13 2.97 1.08
CA SER A 10 7.16 2.07 1.69
C SER A 10 5.76 2.66 1.59
N LEU A 11 4.83 1.90 1.02
CA LEU A 11 3.47 2.35 0.73
C LEU A 11 2.46 1.43 1.44
N ASP A 12 1.66 2.02 2.33
CA ASP A 12 0.72 1.29 3.16
C ASP A 12 -0.52 0.80 2.38
N GLY A 13 -1.21 -0.18 2.96
CA GLY A 13 -2.53 -0.61 2.53
C GLY A 13 -3.65 0.28 3.09
N GLY A 14 -4.77 0.37 2.37
CA GLY A 14 -5.91 1.20 2.80
C GLY A 14 -7.06 1.36 1.81
N GLY A 15 -7.20 0.47 0.82
CA GLY A 15 -8.25 0.53 -0.18
C GLY A 15 -8.25 1.83 -0.99
N ILE A 16 -9.42 2.46 -1.15
CA ILE A 16 -9.58 3.70 -1.92
C ILE A 16 -8.76 4.87 -1.38
N ARG A 17 -8.41 4.84 -0.09
CA ARG A 17 -7.58 5.87 0.55
C ARG A 17 -6.16 5.95 -0.02
N GLY A 18 -5.76 4.99 -0.85
CA GLY A 18 -4.55 5.08 -1.67
C GLY A 18 -4.47 6.34 -2.53
N ILE A 19 -5.59 7.02 -2.81
CA ILE A 19 -5.58 8.33 -3.47
C ILE A 19 -4.82 9.40 -2.66
N ILE A 20 -4.86 9.35 -1.32
CA ILE A 20 -4.06 10.24 -0.45
C ILE A 20 -2.57 10.02 -0.72
N THR A 21 -2.15 8.76 -0.72
CA THR A 21 -0.77 8.38 -1.03
C THR A 21 -0.38 8.81 -2.43
N ALA A 22 -1.26 8.68 -3.43
CA ALA A 22 -1.00 9.12 -4.79
C ALA A 22 -0.77 10.64 -4.88
N VAL A 23 -1.59 11.45 -4.18
CA VAL A 23 -1.40 12.91 -4.07
C VAL A 23 -0.05 13.25 -3.42
N TRP A 24 0.32 12.58 -2.34
CA TRP A 24 1.62 12.80 -1.69
C TRP A 24 2.81 12.38 -2.56
N LEU A 25 2.68 11.29 -3.32
CA LEU A 25 3.71 10.88 -4.28
C LEU A 25 3.82 11.87 -5.44
N HIS A 26 2.71 12.48 -5.87
CA HIS A 26 2.73 13.53 -6.88
C HIS A 26 3.48 14.78 -6.39
N ALA A 27 3.19 15.25 -5.17
CA ALA A 27 3.94 16.35 -4.57
C ALA A 27 5.44 16.02 -4.39
N LEU A 28 5.77 14.77 -4.06
CA LEU A 28 7.17 14.31 -4.00
C LEU A 28 7.83 14.31 -5.39
N GLU A 29 7.11 13.91 -6.44
CA GLU A 29 7.59 13.96 -7.83
C GLU A 29 7.87 15.40 -8.29
N GLU A 30 6.97 16.35 -8.00
CA GLU A 30 7.18 17.77 -8.32
C GLU A 30 8.44 18.32 -7.66
N LYS A 31 8.59 18.08 -6.35
CA LYS A 31 9.79 18.52 -5.60
C LYS A 31 11.06 17.82 -6.08
N LEU A 32 10.96 16.55 -6.49
CA LEU A 32 12.09 15.83 -7.07
C LEU A 32 12.50 16.43 -8.41
N ASP A 33 11.53 16.79 -9.27
CA ASP A 33 11.80 17.39 -10.58
C ASP A 33 12.48 18.76 -10.43
N ASP A 34 12.10 19.57 -9.45
CA ASP A 34 12.77 20.84 -9.13
C ASP A 34 14.27 20.68 -8.80
N HIS A 35 14.66 19.55 -8.18
CA HIS A 35 16.03 19.28 -7.74
C HIS A 35 16.83 18.42 -8.71
N SER A 36 16.15 17.58 -9.50
CA SER A 36 16.75 16.62 -10.43
C SER A 36 15.82 16.35 -11.60
N PRO A 37 15.71 17.32 -12.55
CA PRO A 37 14.74 17.27 -13.63
C PRO A 37 14.77 15.96 -14.43
N GLY A 38 13.58 15.40 -14.67
CA GLY A 38 13.39 14.18 -15.46
C GLY A 38 13.70 12.87 -14.74
N ARG A 39 14.12 12.89 -13.47
CA ARG A 39 14.29 11.68 -12.64
C ARG A 39 12.95 11.26 -12.06
N LYS A 40 12.61 9.98 -12.19
CA LYS A 40 11.39 9.40 -11.61
C LYS A 40 11.66 8.85 -10.22
N LEU A 41 10.61 8.62 -9.44
CA LEU A 41 10.72 7.98 -8.12
C LEU A 41 11.41 6.61 -8.20
N CYS A 42 11.14 5.80 -9.23
CA CYS A 42 11.83 4.52 -9.43
C CYS A 42 13.34 4.65 -9.64
N ASP A 43 13.82 5.81 -10.08
CA ASP A 43 15.25 6.04 -10.33
C ASP A 43 16.02 6.42 -9.06
N VAL A 44 15.32 6.91 -8.04
CA VAL A 44 15.92 7.45 -6.80
C VAL A 44 15.72 6.55 -5.58
N PHE A 45 14.77 5.62 -5.62
CA PHE A 45 14.62 4.60 -4.58
C PHE A 45 15.29 3.29 -5.02
N ASP A 46 16.01 2.65 -4.10
CA ASP A 46 16.66 1.35 -4.33
C ASP A 46 15.68 0.18 -4.15
N LEU A 47 14.71 0.35 -3.25
CA LEU A 47 13.65 -0.63 -2.95
C LEU A 47 12.31 0.06 -2.76
N ILE A 48 11.27 -0.46 -3.41
CA ILE A 48 9.88 0.01 -3.26
C ILE A 48 9.06 -1.13 -2.66
N ALA A 49 8.45 -0.89 -1.51
CA ALA A 49 7.64 -1.86 -0.78
C ALA A 49 6.18 -1.42 -0.73
N GLY A 50 5.25 -2.34 -0.96
CA GLY A 50 3.81 -2.04 -0.99
C GLY A 50 2.94 -3.14 -0.40
N THR A 51 1.84 -2.75 0.23
CA THR A 51 0.80 -3.65 0.74
C THR A 51 -0.57 -3.22 0.22
N SER A 52 -1.38 -4.15 -0.27
CA SER A 52 -2.74 -3.87 -0.76
C SER A 52 -2.76 -2.76 -1.82
N THR A 53 -3.53 -1.69 -1.63
CA THR A 53 -3.50 -0.48 -2.46
C THR A 53 -2.07 0.07 -2.66
N GLY A 54 -1.23 0.01 -1.61
CA GLY A 54 0.20 0.34 -1.66
C GLY A 54 1.01 -0.58 -2.58
N ALA A 55 0.60 -1.83 -2.80
CA ALA A 55 1.22 -2.71 -3.79
C ALA A 55 0.91 -2.27 -5.23
N ILE A 56 -0.31 -1.77 -5.47
CA ILE A 56 -0.69 -1.17 -6.77
C ILE A 56 0.16 0.07 -7.03
N LEU A 57 0.22 0.98 -6.04
CA LEU A 57 1.06 2.18 -6.10
C LEU A 57 2.55 1.82 -6.31
N ALA A 58 3.08 0.84 -5.56
CA ALA A 58 4.48 0.41 -5.65
C ALA A 58 4.83 -0.11 -7.06
N CYS A 59 3.97 -0.95 -7.64
CA CYS A 59 4.17 -1.47 -8.98
C CYS A 59 4.04 -0.38 -10.05
N ALA A 60 3.11 0.56 -9.88
CA ALA A 60 2.93 1.69 -10.80
C ALA A 60 4.15 2.61 -10.79
N VAL A 61 4.63 2.97 -9.60
CA VAL A 61 5.86 3.77 -9.42
C VAL A 61 7.06 3.04 -10.01
N ALA A 62 7.24 1.74 -9.73
CA ALA A 62 8.34 0.94 -10.28
C ALA A 62 8.27 0.78 -11.82
N SER A 63 7.08 0.88 -12.40
CA SER A 63 6.87 0.93 -13.86
C SER A 63 7.15 2.32 -14.46
N GLY A 64 7.50 3.30 -13.63
CA GLY A 64 7.72 4.69 -14.04
C GLY A 64 6.42 5.42 -14.44
N THR A 65 5.28 4.97 -13.90
CA THR A 65 3.98 5.66 -14.06
C THR A 65 3.99 6.92 -13.20
N PRO A 66 3.75 8.12 -13.76
CA PRO A 66 3.61 9.35 -12.97
C PRO A 66 2.49 9.23 -11.95
N ALA A 67 2.69 9.76 -10.74
CA ALA A 67 1.70 9.70 -9.68
C ALA A 67 0.39 10.39 -10.06
N GLU A 68 0.44 11.43 -10.90
CA GLU A 68 -0.76 12.08 -11.48
C GLU A 68 -1.69 11.08 -12.17
N LYS A 69 -1.14 10.17 -12.99
CA LYS A 69 -1.93 9.11 -13.65
C LYS A 69 -2.50 8.10 -12.65
N ILE A 70 -1.83 7.90 -11.52
CA ILE A 70 -2.34 7.03 -10.46
C ILE A 70 -3.52 7.71 -9.75
N ILE A 71 -3.51 9.03 -9.58
CA ILE A 71 -4.66 9.79 -9.07
C ILE A 71 -5.85 9.61 -10.02
N GLU A 72 -5.65 9.79 -11.33
CA GLU A 72 -6.69 9.58 -12.35
C GLU A 72 -7.27 8.16 -12.31
N LEU A 73 -6.44 7.14 -12.05
CA LEU A 73 -6.88 5.76 -11.89
C LEU A 73 -7.88 5.62 -10.73
N TYR A 74 -7.58 6.20 -9.56
CA TYR A 74 -8.48 6.14 -8.41
C TYR A 74 -9.77 6.93 -8.64
N GLU A 75 -9.70 8.09 -9.31
CA GLU A 75 -10.86 8.92 -9.63
C GLU A 75 -11.78 8.26 -10.67
N GLY A 76 -11.20 7.67 -11.73
CA GLY A 76 -11.93 7.09 -12.85
C GLY A 76 -12.46 5.68 -12.60
N GLN A 77 -11.73 4.87 -11.81
CA GLN A 77 -12.03 3.44 -11.66
C GLN A 77 -12.48 3.04 -10.25
N GLY A 78 -12.37 3.92 -9.24
CA GLY A 78 -12.86 3.62 -7.89
C GLY A 78 -14.33 3.21 -7.89
N GLY A 79 -15.19 3.97 -8.60
CA GLY A 79 -16.62 3.69 -8.72
C GLY A 79 -16.97 2.36 -9.39
N SER A 80 -16.11 1.82 -10.27
CA SER A 80 -16.28 0.49 -10.87
C SER A 80 -15.74 -0.63 -10.00
N ILE A 81 -14.66 -0.39 -9.24
CA ILE A 81 -14.03 -1.38 -8.34
C ILE A 81 -14.89 -1.61 -7.09
N PHE A 82 -15.49 -0.54 -6.53
CA PHE A 82 -16.37 -0.60 -5.36
C PHE A 82 -17.79 -0.10 -5.71
N PRO A 83 -18.55 -0.82 -6.56
CA PRO A 83 -19.84 -0.33 -7.03
C PRO A 83 -20.87 -0.32 -5.89
N ARG A 84 -21.37 0.86 -5.53
CA ARG A 84 -22.52 1.03 -4.65
C ARG A 84 -23.82 1.13 -5.47
N PRO A 85 -24.89 0.36 -5.15
CA PRO A 85 -26.17 0.50 -5.82
C PRO A 85 -26.78 1.89 -5.57
N ARG A 86 -27.49 2.43 -6.56
CA ARG A 86 -28.08 3.79 -6.56
C ARG A 86 -29.03 4.11 -5.37
N PHE A 87 -29.52 3.10 -4.67
CA PHE A 87 -30.41 3.27 -3.51
C PHE A 87 -29.71 2.77 -2.25
N TRP A 88 -29.43 3.68 -1.31
CA TRP A 88 -28.66 3.41 -0.09
C TRP A 88 -29.25 2.30 0.79
N LEU A 89 -30.59 2.22 0.94
CA LEU A 89 -31.26 1.13 1.67
C LEU A 89 -31.01 -0.27 1.09
N LEU A 90 -30.82 -0.38 -0.23
CA LEU A 90 -30.53 -1.68 -0.88
C LEU A 90 -29.08 -2.11 -0.64
N ASN A 91 -28.18 -1.16 -0.33
CA ASN A 91 -26.78 -1.47 -0.05
C ASN A 91 -26.63 -2.17 1.30
N ASP A 92 -27.22 -1.61 2.37
CA ASP A 92 -27.15 -2.20 3.71
C ASP A 92 -27.83 -3.58 3.74
N LEU A 93 -28.94 -3.75 3.02
CA LEU A 93 -29.63 -5.03 2.89
C LEU A 93 -28.80 -6.06 2.11
N ARG A 94 -28.09 -5.63 1.05
CA ARG A 94 -27.20 -6.49 0.27
C ARG A 94 -25.97 -6.90 1.08
N ILE A 95 -25.35 -5.97 1.81
CA ILE A 95 -24.23 -6.25 2.72
C ILE A 95 -24.68 -7.24 3.79
N ALA A 96 -25.81 -6.96 4.45
CA ALA A 96 -26.37 -7.87 5.45
C ALA A 96 -26.66 -9.27 4.87
N LEU A 97 -27.28 -9.35 3.69
CA LEU A 97 -27.59 -10.61 3.03
C LEU A 97 -26.31 -11.39 2.66
N ARG A 98 -25.31 -10.72 2.08
CA ARG A 98 -24.03 -11.37 1.72
C ARG A 98 -23.27 -11.84 2.95
N THR A 99 -23.29 -11.06 4.02
CA THR A 99 -22.71 -11.45 5.31
C THR A 99 -23.39 -12.69 5.88
N VAL A 100 -24.73 -12.75 5.87
CA VAL A 100 -25.50 -13.93 6.31
C VAL A 100 -25.22 -15.16 5.43
N LEU A 101 -25.01 -14.95 4.12
CA LEU A 101 -24.70 -16.00 3.16
C LEU A 101 -23.20 -16.36 3.08
N GLY A 102 -22.33 -15.71 3.87
CA GLY A 102 -20.89 -15.97 3.87
C GLY A 102 -20.17 -15.63 2.55
N MET A 103 -20.71 -14.69 1.76
CA MET A 103 -20.17 -14.30 0.46
C MET A 103 -19.33 -13.02 0.54
N PRO A 104 -18.28 -12.86 -0.31
CA PRO A 104 -17.52 -11.63 -0.37
C PRO A 104 -18.37 -10.44 -0.84
N LEU A 105 -18.08 -9.25 -0.29
CA LEU A 105 -18.84 -8.04 -0.58
C LEU A 105 -18.73 -7.60 -2.04
N TYR A 106 -17.56 -7.77 -2.66
CA TYR A 106 -17.26 -7.28 -4.00
C TYR A 106 -16.87 -8.42 -4.96
N SER A 107 -17.17 -8.22 -6.24
CA SER A 107 -16.68 -9.11 -7.31
C SER A 107 -15.25 -8.69 -7.64
N PRO A 108 -14.33 -9.64 -7.86
CA PRO A 108 -12.95 -9.31 -8.19
C PRO A 108 -12.78 -8.77 -9.61
N ARG A 109 -13.76 -8.96 -10.50
CA ARG A 109 -13.61 -8.69 -11.95
C ARG A 109 -13.22 -7.25 -12.27
N ALA A 110 -13.90 -6.27 -11.67
CA ALA A 110 -13.60 -4.86 -11.94
C ALA A 110 -12.20 -4.45 -11.47
N LEU A 111 -11.74 -5.00 -10.34
CA LEU A 111 -10.37 -4.81 -9.87
C LEU A 111 -9.37 -5.51 -10.81
N GLU A 112 -9.64 -6.74 -11.24
CA GLU A 112 -8.77 -7.47 -12.16
C GLU A 112 -8.67 -6.80 -13.53
N GLU A 113 -9.77 -6.31 -14.08
CA GLU A 113 -9.82 -5.54 -15.34
C GLU A 113 -9.02 -4.24 -15.20
N SER A 114 -9.27 -3.47 -14.14
CA SER A 114 -8.49 -2.26 -13.80
C SER A 114 -6.98 -2.52 -13.74
N LEU A 115 -6.57 -3.58 -13.03
CA LEU A 115 -5.15 -3.93 -12.91
C LEU A 115 -4.55 -4.39 -14.24
N LYS A 116 -5.31 -5.13 -15.06
CA LYS A 116 -4.87 -5.55 -16.40
C LYS A 116 -4.77 -4.37 -17.36
N ASP A 117 -5.68 -3.41 -17.28
CA ASP A 117 -5.63 -2.19 -18.10
C ASP A 117 -4.43 -1.32 -17.71
N GLN A 118 -4.16 -1.20 -16.41
CA GLN A 118 -3.04 -0.40 -15.90
C GLN A 118 -1.67 -1.02 -16.21
N PHE A 119 -1.50 -2.32 -15.96
CA PHE A 119 -0.19 -2.97 -16.05
C PHE A 119 0.02 -3.75 -17.34
N GLY A 120 -1.04 -4.14 -18.03
CA GLY A 120 -1.01 -5.15 -19.08
C GLY A 120 -1.17 -6.57 -18.49
N PRO A 121 -1.87 -7.49 -19.19
CA PRO A 121 -2.17 -8.82 -18.68
C PRO A 121 -0.94 -9.72 -18.56
N ASP A 122 0.09 -9.49 -19.37
CA ASP A 122 1.30 -10.34 -19.48
C ASP A 122 2.54 -9.69 -18.86
N THR A 123 2.39 -8.51 -18.25
CA THR A 123 3.52 -7.80 -17.65
C THR A 123 4.00 -8.55 -16.42
N LYS A 124 5.25 -8.97 -16.49
CA LYS A 124 5.92 -9.77 -15.47
C LYS A 124 6.33 -8.92 -14.27
N PHE A 125 6.27 -9.50 -13.06
CA PHE A 125 6.73 -8.89 -11.81
C PHE A 125 8.27 -8.84 -11.74
N ASN A 126 8.87 -8.14 -12.69
CA ASN A 126 10.29 -7.98 -12.89
C ASN A 126 10.57 -6.53 -13.29
N PHE A 127 11.06 -5.75 -12.34
CA PHE A 127 11.27 -4.31 -12.48
C PHE A 127 12.78 -3.99 -12.44
N ALA A 128 13.16 -2.82 -12.96
CA ALA A 128 14.53 -2.34 -12.86
C ALA A 128 14.92 -2.03 -11.41
N THR A 129 13.99 -1.45 -10.66
CA THR A 129 14.09 -1.22 -9.20
C THR A 129 13.58 -2.43 -8.44
N ASP A 130 14.15 -2.74 -7.28
CA ASP A 130 13.65 -3.82 -6.44
C ASP A 130 12.24 -3.47 -5.93
N VAL A 131 11.29 -4.40 -6.07
CA VAL A 131 9.90 -4.25 -5.60
C VAL A 131 9.54 -5.40 -4.66
N LEU A 132 8.98 -5.04 -3.51
CA LEU A 132 8.48 -5.95 -2.50
C LEU A 132 6.97 -5.77 -2.32
N VAL A 133 6.22 -6.87 -2.39
CA VAL A 133 4.76 -6.85 -2.14
C VAL A 133 4.40 -7.92 -1.11
N THR A 134 3.55 -7.55 -0.14
CA THR A 134 3.10 -8.46 0.93
C THR A 134 1.78 -9.14 0.57
N SER A 135 1.61 -10.40 0.98
CA SER A 135 0.37 -11.18 0.88
C SER A 135 0.42 -12.33 1.89
N TYR A 136 -0.67 -13.08 2.05
CA TYR A 136 -0.74 -14.21 2.97
C TYR A 136 -1.37 -15.45 2.32
N ASP A 137 -0.66 -16.57 2.42
CA ASP A 137 -1.13 -17.87 1.95
C ASP A 137 -1.97 -18.53 3.05
N THR A 138 -3.26 -18.69 2.77
CA THR A 138 -4.22 -19.25 3.73
C THR A 138 -4.18 -20.77 3.80
N LEU A 139 -3.67 -21.45 2.76
CA LEU A 139 -3.51 -22.90 2.72
C LEU A 139 -2.31 -23.34 3.57
N ASN A 140 -1.16 -22.72 3.35
CA ASN A 140 0.08 -23.05 4.10
C ASN A 140 0.26 -22.20 5.37
N ARG A 141 -0.63 -21.23 5.62
CA ARG A 141 -0.66 -20.36 6.80
C ARG A 141 0.63 -19.55 7.02
N ASN A 142 1.22 -19.07 5.92
CA ASN A 142 2.49 -18.36 5.95
C ASN A 142 2.41 -17.04 5.15
N PRO A 143 3.17 -16.01 5.55
CA PRO A 143 3.30 -14.80 4.74
C PRO A 143 3.98 -15.11 3.41
N VAL A 144 3.47 -14.52 2.34
CA VAL A 144 4.09 -14.50 1.02
C VAL A 144 4.60 -13.10 0.75
N ILE A 145 5.93 -12.96 0.68
CA ILE A 145 6.58 -11.70 0.35
C ILE A 145 7.11 -11.81 -1.08
N PHE A 146 6.35 -11.28 -2.03
CA PHE A 146 6.75 -11.17 -3.42
C PHE A 146 7.94 -10.21 -3.53
N LYS A 147 8.95 -10.61 -4.31
CA LYS A 147 10.21 -9.89 -4.46
C LYS A 147 10.63 -9.94 -5.93
N SER A 148 10.68 -8.79 -6.60
CA SER A 148 10.92 -8.73 -8.05
C SER A 148 12.29 -9.27 -8.46
N TRP A 149 13.25 -9.32 -7.55
CA TRP A 149 14.60 -9.86 -7.78
C TRP A 149 14.73 -11.35 -7.48
N ARG A 150 13.65 -12.04 -7.11
CA ARG A 150 13.68 -13.49 -6.84
C ARG A 150 13.08 -14.24 -8.05
N PRO A 151 13.83 -15.16 -8.69
CA PRO A 151 13.36 -15.88 -9.87
C PRO A 151 11.99 -16.54 -9.74
N LYS A 152 11.67 -17.06 -8.56
CA LYS A 152 10.36 -17.68 -8.26
C LYS A 152 9.14 -16.76 -8.40
N TYR A 153 9.33 -15.45 -8.38
CA TYR A 153 8.25 -14.46 -8.50
C TYR A 153 8.28 -13.69 -9.82
N GLN A 154 9.42 -13.67 -10.51
CA GLN A 154 9.62 -12.86 -11.71
C GLN A 154 8.71 -13.21 -12.89
N ASN A 155 8.14 -14.42 -12.93
CA ASN A 155 7.22 -14.81 -13.99
C ASN A 155 5.75 -14.57 -13.64
N ALA A 156 5.42 -14.21 -12.40
CA ALA A 156 4.05 -13.85 -12.04
C ALA A 156 3.64 -12.55 -12.75
N ALA A 157 2.38 -12.44 -13.14
CA ALA A 157 1.87 -11.20 -13.71
C ALA A 157 1.73 -10.13 -12.61
N VAL A 158 2.07 -8.88 -12.91
CA VAL A 158 1.97 -7.76 -11.96
C VAL A 158 0.54 -7.62 -11.45
N TRP A 159 -0.46 -7.75 -12.33
CA TRP A 159 -1.86 -7.64 -11.94
C TRP A 159 -2.27 -8.74 -10.94
N GLU A 160 -1.74 -9.96 -11.05
CA GLU A 160 -2.02 -11.05 -10.10
C GLU A 160 -1.38 -10.78 -8.74
N VAL A 161 -0.13 -10.28 -8.71
CA VAL A 161 0.56 -9.91 -7.47
C VAL A 161 -0.18 -8.79 -6.74
N CYS A 162 -0.59 -7.74 -7.46
CA CYS A 162 -1.43 -6.68 -6.91
C CYS A 162 -2.78 -7.21 -6.44
N ARG A 163 -3.43 -8.08 -7.22
CA ARG A 163 -4.74 -8.66 -6.89
C ARG A 163 -4.68 -9.52 -5.63
N ALA A 164 -3.64 -10.32 -5.47
CA ALA A 164 -3.36 -11.12 -4.27
C ALA A 164 -3.13 -10.23 -3.04
N SER A 165 -2.31 -9.18 -3.19
CA SER A 165 -2.02 -8.25 -2.09
C SER A 165 -3.23 -7.43 -1.65
N SER A 166 -4.20 -7.17 -2.53
CA SER A 166 -5.41 -6.38 -2.25
C SER A 166 -6.67 -7.22 -2.00
N ALA A 167 -6.54 -8.54 -1.80
CA ALA A 167 -7.66 -9.45 -1.55
C ALA A 167 -8.09 -9.43 -0.07
N ALA A 168 -8.60 -8.28 0.40
CA ALA A 168 -8.96 -8.07 1.79
C ALA A 168 -10.04 -9.08 2.23
N PRO A 169 -9.82 -9.86 3.31
CA PRO A 169 -10.81 -10.78 3.84
C PRO A 169 -12.14 -10.05 4.08
N THR A 170 -13.26 -10.73 3.83
CA THR A 170 -14.64 -10.20 3.84
C THR A 170 -15.00 -9.26 2.66
N TYR A 171 -14.05 -8.48 2.14
CA TYR A 171 -14.27 -7.58 0.99
C TYR A 171 -14.19 -8.31 -0.34
N PHE A 172 -13.11 -9.03 -0.58
CA PHE A 172 -12.85 -9.75 -1.83
C PHE A 172 -12.62 -11.25 -1.57
N PRO A 173 -12.93 -12.12 -2.54
CA PRO A 173 -12.44 -13.50 -2.47
C PRO A 173 -10.91 -13.52 -2.52
N ALA A 174 -10.32 -14.55 -1.90
CA ALA A 174 -8.91 -14.87 -2.08
C ALA A 174 -8.58 -14.99 -3.58
N HIS A 175 -7.38 -14.55 -3.96
CA HIS A 175 -6.88 -14.73 -5.31
C HIS A 175 -5.97 -15.95 -5.33
N THR A 176 -6.29 -16.90 -6.19
CA THR A 176 -5.50 -18.11 -6.32
C THR A 176 -4.43 -17.91 -7.39
N MET A 177 -3.18 -18.19 -7.04
CA MET A 177 -2.03 -18.06 -7.95
C MET A 177 -1.27 -19.37 -8.04
N LEU A 178 -0.75 -19.69 -9.22
CA LEU A 178 0.20 -20.78 -9.41
C LEU A 178 1.62 -20.27 -9.11
N LEU A 179 2.18 -20.67 -7.96
CA LEU A 179 3.56 -20.35 -7.57
C LEU A 179 4.35 -21.64 -7.34
N ASN A 180 5.47 -21.80 -8.06
CA ASN A 180 6.33 -23.00 -8.00
C ASN A 180 5.53 -24.31 -8.16
N ASP A 181 4.69 -24.39 -9.18
CA ASP A 181 3.86 -25.55 -9.50
C ASP A 181 2.81 -25.92 -8.43
N ALA A 182 2.58 -25.03 -7.45
CA ALA A 182 1.54 -25.17 -6.45
C ALA A 182 0.53 -24.04 -6.57
N GLU A 183 -0.75 -24.42 -6.65
CA GLU A 183 -1.87 -23.48 -6.62
C GLU A 183 -2.11 -23.08 -5.16
N ILE A 184 -1.93 -21.79 -4.83
CA ILE A 184 -2.09 -21.28 -3.46
C ILE A 184 -3.13 -20.15 -3.37
N PRO A 185 -4.01 -20.16 -2.36
CA PRO A 185 -4.98 -19.10 -2.12
C PRO A 185 -4.37 -17.95 -1.31
N LEU A 186 -4.31 -16.77 -1.91
CA LEU A 186 -3.70 -15.59 -1.34
C LEU A 186 -4.75 -14.55 -0.91
N VAL A 187 -4.53 -13.96 0.26
CA VAL A 187 -5.31 -12.83 0.78
C VAL A 187 -4.42 -11.61 1.03
N ASP A 188 -5.06 -10.50 1.39
CA ASP A 188 -4.43 -9.20 1.52
C ASP A 188 -3.19 -9.20 2.44
N GLY A 189 -2.17 -8.47 2.02
CA GLY A 189 -0.92 -8.34 2.76
C GLY A 189 -1.03 -7.55 4.06
N GLY A 190 -2.11 -6.81 4.28
CA GLY A 190 -2.40 -6.05 5.50
C GLY A 190 -2.48 -6.94 6.74
N VAL A 191 -2.81 -8.23 6.57
CA VAL A 191 -2.77 -9.21 7.66
C VAL A 191 -1.35 -9.58 8.10
N VAL A 192 -0.35 -9.26 7.25
CA VAL A 192 1.08 -9.47 7.52
C VAL A 192 1.73 -8.17 7.97
N ALA A 193 1.69 -7.15 7.11
CA ALA A 193 2.31 -5.85 7.35
C ALA A 193 1.58 -4.77 6.56
N ASN A 194 0.54 -4.15 7.15
CA ASN A 194 -0.20 -3.07 6.47
C ASN A 194 0.68 -1.83 6.22
N ASN A 195 1.75 -1.67 7.00
CA ASN A 195 2.89 -0.82 6.67
C ASN A 195 4.12 -1.72 6.39
N PRO A 196 4.57 -1.85 5.14
CA PRO A 196 5.64 -2.77 4.78
C PRO A 196 7.05 -2.22 5.04
N SER A 197 7.22 -1.10 5.75
CA SER A 197 8.51 -0.45 5.98
C SER A 197 9.52 -1.37 6.65
N VAL A 198 9.11 -2.13 7.66
CA VAL A 198 9.99 -3.08 8.36
C VAL A 198 10.37 -4.25 7.45
N CYS A 199 9.47 -4.73 6.60
CA CYS A 199 9.79 -5.72 5.58
C CYS A 199 10.83 -5.18 4.60
N GLY A 200 10.68 -3.92 4.17
CA GLY A 200 11.64 -3.22 3.34
C GLY A 200 13.01 -3.09 4.00
N ILE A 201 13.07 -2.63 5.25
CA ILE A 201 14.31 -2.50 6.02
C ILE A 201 15.02 -3.85 6.16
N ALA A 202 14.28 -4.91 6.51
CA ALA A 202 14.84 -6.25 6.68
C ALA A 202 15.41 -6.82 5.38
N GLU A 203 14.70 -6.66 4.25
CA GLU A 203 15.21 -7.11 2.95
C GLU A 203 16.34 -6.23 2.43
N GLY A 204 16.29 -4.91 2.67
CA GLY A 204 17.39 -4.00 2.36
C GLY A 204 18.68 -4.42 3.07
N LEU A 205 18.61 -4.75 4.37
CA LEU A 205 19.76 -5.30 5.11
C LEU A 205 20.29 -6.59 4.48
N LYS A 206 19.39 -7.49 4.08
CA LYS A 206 19.76 -8.75 3.43
C LYS A 206 20.42 -8.52 2.07
N ILE A 207 19.92 -7.57 1.28
CA ILE A 207 20.48 -7.19 -0.03
C ILE A 207 21.87 -6.56 0.17
N GLN A 208 22.01 -5.66 1.14
CA GLN A 208 23.29 -5.01 1.44
C GLN A 208 24.33 -5.99 2.02
N ALA A 209 23.90 -7.06 2.68
CA ALA A 209 24.79 -8.11 3.17
C ALA A 209 25.19 -9.14 2.11
N ASP A 210 24.58 -9.14 0.92
CA ASP A 210 24.84 -10.10 -0.15
C ASP A 210 25.92 -9.58 -1.12
N PRO A 211 27.15 -10.14 -1.12
CA PRO A 211 28.23 -9.70 -1.99
C PRO A 211 27.93 -9.91 -3.48
N ALA A 212 26.99 -10.80 -3.83
CA ALA A 212 26.55 -11.00 -5.21
C ALA A 212 25.63 -9.87 -5.70
N ARG A 213 25.07 -9.06 -4.79
CA ARG A 213 24.17 -7.94 -5.11
C ARG A 213 24.88 -6.60 -5.09
N THR A 214 25.81 -6.38 -4.15
CA THR A 214 26.55 -5.11 -4.04
C THR A 214 27.95 -5.33 -3.49
N THR A 215 28.94 -4.67 -4.10
CA THR A 215 30.33 -4.64 -3.61
C THR A 215 30.61 -3.44 -2.71
N ASP A 216 29.64 -2.53 -2.59
CA ASP A 216 29.71 -1.31 -1.79
C ASP A 216 28.48 -1.25 -0.90
N ALA A 217 28.49 -2.08 0.15
CA ALA A 217 27.37 -2.23 1.08
C ALA A 217 27.33 -1.08 2.08
N CYS A 218 26.13 -0.59 2.41
CA CYS A 218 25.94 0.38 3.48
C CYS A 218 25.25 -0.25 4.70
N GLY A 219 25.52 0.30 5.89
CA GLY A 219 24.90 -0.16 7.13
C GLY A 219 23.54 0.47 7.37
N LEU A 220 22.81 0.00 8.39
CA LEU A 220 21.47 0.51 8.75
C LEU A 220 21.43 2.04 8.98
N LYS A 221 22.53 2.64 9.47
CA LYS A 221 22.67 4.09 9.67
C LYS A 221 22.62 4.91 8.37
N ASP A 222 22.79 4.25 7.23
CA ASP A 222 22.82 4.84 5.89
C ASP A 222 21.54 4.57 5.11
N PHE A 223 20.56 3.91 5.75
CA PHE A 223 19.24 3.69 5.16
C PHE A 223 18.43 4.98 5.28
N ILE A 224 17.70 5.31 4.22
CA ILE A 224 16.66 6.34 4.20
C ILE A 224 15.35 5.61 3.92
N VAL A 225 14.34 5.86 4.73
CA VAL A 225 13.04 5.20 4.59
C VAL A 225 11.97 6.27 4.52
N ALA A 226 11.30 6.36 3.38
CA ALA A 226 10.11 7.18 3.18
C ALA A 226 8.89 6.27 3.21
N SER A 227 8.07 6.39 4.26
CA SER A 227 6.87 5.60 4.49
C SER A 227 5.64 6.47 4.37
N PHE A 228 4.76 6.15 3.42
CA PHE A 228 3.52 6.89 3.17
C PHE A 228 2.32 6.03 3.58
N GLY A 229 1.56 6.55 4.54
CA GLY A 229 0.27 6.00 4.96
C GLY A 229 -0.86 6.33 4.00
N THR A 230 -2.06 5.86 4.33
CA THR A 230 -3.31 6.16 3.61
C THR A 230 -4.29 6.98 4.46
N GLY A 231 -3.79 7.74 5.44
CA GLY A 231 -4.60 8.29 6.52
C GLY A 231 -4.91 7.26 7.61
N SER A 232 -5.04 7.73 8.85
CA SER A 232 -5.45 6.92 10.01
C SER A 232 -6.92 7.14 10.33
N SER A 233 -7.65 6.05 10.58
CA SER A 233 -9.02 6.12 11.08
C SER A 233 -9.03 6.68 12.50
N THR A 234 -10.03 7.51 12.80
CA THR A 234 -10.25 8.07 14.13
C THR A 234 -11.48 7.49 14.82
N LYS A 235 -12.16 6.51 14.20
CA LYS A 235 -13.37 5.88 14.73
C LYS A 235 -13.10 5.13 16.04
N PRO A 236 -13.67 5.58 17.16
CA PRO A 236 -13.49 4.84 18.40
C PRO A 236 -14.42 3.61 18.43
N ILE A 237 -13.87 2.45 18.78
CA ILE A 237 -14.66 1.34 19.32
C ILE A 237 -14.79 1.59 20.82
N THR A 238 -15.99 1.99 21.26
CA THR A 238 -16.25 2.29 22.68
C THR A 238 -16.15 1.06 23.57
N ILE A 239 -15.93 1.25 24.87
CA ILE A 239 -15.89 0.16 25.87
C ILE A 239 -17.16 -0.70 25.79
N HIS A 240 -18.32 -0.05 25.71
CA HIS A 240 -19.59 -0.77 25.62
C HIS A 240 -19.66 -1.64 24.36
N GLN A 241 -19.26 -1.10 23.20
CA GLN A 241 -19.19 -1.86 21.96
C GLN A 241 -18.22 -3.03 22.07
N ALA A 242 -16.98 -2.79 22.52
CA ALA A 242 -15.95 -3.82 22.64
C ALA A 242 -16.37 -4.99 23.54
N VAL A 243 -17.05 -4.70 24.66
CA VAL A 243 -17.48 -5.71 25.63
C VAL A 243 -18.73 -6.49 25.18
N HIS A 244 -19.66 -5.85 24.47
CA HIS A 244 -20.99 -6.43 24.18
C HIS A 244 -21.18 -6.86 22.72
N TRP A 245 -20.22 -6.57 21.83
CA TRP A 245 -20.29 -7.03 20.45
C TRP A 245 -20.10 -8.55 20.36
N GLY A 246 -21.08 -9.22 19.76
CA GLY A 246 -20.93 -10.61 19.32
C GLY A 246 -20.23 -10.71 17.94
N PRO A 247 -19.96 -11.93 17.45
CA PRO A 247 -19.15 -12.17 16.25
C PRO A 247 -19.60 -11.39 15.01
N ILE A 248 -20.91 -11.25 14.78
CA ILE A 248 -21.47 -10.53 13.62
C ILE A 248 -21.13 -9.04 13.67
N LYS A 249 -21.14 -8.41 14.86
CA LYS A 249 -20.81 -6.99 15.02
C LYS A 249 -19.31 -6.73 14.90
N TRP A 250 -18.48 -7.73 15.19
CA TRP A 250 -17.02 -7.67 15.06
C TRP A 250 -16.49 -7.87 13.65
N LEU A 251 -17.31 -8.37 12.71
CA LEU A 251 -16.84 -8.87 11.41
C LEU A 251 -15.98 -7.89 10.60
N PHE A 252 -16.39 -6.62 10.49
CA PHE A 252 -15.60 -5.58 9.81
C PHE A 252 -14.62 -4.85 10.76
N PRO A 253 -15.03 -4.42 11.97
CA PRO A 253 -14.13 -3.71 12.87
C PRO A 253 -12.87 -4.50 13.26
N VAL A 254 -12.92 -5.83 13.28
CA VAL A 254 -11.73 -6.64 13.57
C VAL A 254 -10.67 -6.53 12.48
N ILE A 255 -11.06 -6.34 11.21
CA ILE A 255 -10.11 -6.17 10.11
C ILE A 255 -9.41 -4.82 10.25
N ASP A 256 -10.17 -3.77 10.55
CA ASP A 256 -9.61 -2.43 10.81
C ASP A 256 -8.61 -2.47 11.98
N VAL A 257 -8.98 -3.11 13.10
CA VAL A 257 -8.08 -3.28 14.26
C VAL A 257 -6.81 -4.06 13.91
N ILE A 258 -6.91 -5.11 13.10
CA ILE A 258 -5.74 -5.88 12.67
C ILE A 258 -4.84 -5.03 11.77
N PHE A 259 -5.41 -4.26 10.84
CA PHE A 259 -4.65 -3.41 9.92
C PHE A 259 -4.00 -2.23 10.64
N ASP A 260 -4.73 -1.54 11.53
CA ASP A 260 -4.21 -0.45 12.36
C ASP A 260 -3.12 -0.97 13.30
N GLY A 261 -3.36 -2.09 13.98
CA GLY A 261 -2.36 -2.72 14.84
C GLY A 261 -1.10 -3.16 14.08
N SER A 262 -1.25 -3.70 12.87
CA SER A 262 -0.13 -4.08 11.98
C SER A 262 0.67 -2.85 11.53
N GLN A 263 -0.01 -1.77 11.18
CA GLN A 263 0.58 -0.49 10.79
C GLN A 263 1.37 0.13 11.96
N ASP A 264 0.77 0.20 13.14
CA ASP A 264 1.36 0.80 14.34
C ASP A 264 2.55 0.00 14.85
N ALA A 265 2.46 -1.33 14.88
CA ALA A 265 3.56 -2.20 15.26
C ALA A 265 4.76 -2.03 14.31
N SER A 266 4.50 -1.98 13.00
CA SER A 266 5.54 -1.80 11.98
C SER A 266 6.19 -0.42 12.10
N ASN A 267 5.38 0.64 12.25
CA ASN A 267 5.88 2.00 12.45
C ASN A 267 6.73 2.11 13.73
N TYR A 268 6.26 1.52 14.84
CA TYR A 268 7.02 1.47 16.09
C TYR A 268 8.39 0.82 15.86
N ILE A 269 8.45 -0.37 15.27
CA ILE A 269 9.71 -1.09 15.01
C ILE A 269 10.63 -0.27 14.09
N ALA A 270 10.11 0.25 12.97
CA ALA A 270 10.88 1.05 12.02
C ALA A 270 11.51 2.28 12.69
N SER A 271 10.75 3.00 13.53
CA SER A 271 11.22 4.17 14.28
C SER A 271 12.30 3.85 15.34
N LYS A 272 12.43 2.58 15.75
CA LYS A 272 13.49 2.12 16.65
C LYS A 272 14.73 1.62 15.91
N LEU A 273 14.57 1.18 14.66
CA LEU A 273 15.66 0.70 13.82
C LEU A 273 16.36 1.85 13.08
N ILE A 274 15.59 2.81 12.56
CA ILE A 274 16.08 3.92 11.75
C ILE A 274 16.03 5.21 12.57
N SER A 275 17.08 6.03 12.45
CA SER A 275 17.12 7.32 13.14
C SER A 275 16.01 8.25 12.64
N LYS A 276 15.52 9.13 13.51
CA LYS A 276 14.49 10.13 13.14
C LYS A 276 14.91 11.01 11.94
N ALA A 277 16.21 11.22 11.75
CA ALA A 277 16.73 12.00 10.62
C ALA A 277 16.63 11.27 9.27
N ASN A 278 16.38 9.95 9.27
CA ASN A 278 16.35 9.11 8.08
C ASN A 278 15.03 8.35 7.89
N TYR A 279 14.12 8.40 8.86
CA TYR A 279 12.80 7.78 8.79
C TYR A 279 11.72 8.86 8.66
N PHE A 280 11.16 8.97 7.46
CA PHE A 280 10.12 9.91 7.10
C PHE A 280 8.79 9.15 7.07
N ARG A 281 7.83 9.55 7.92
CA ARG A 281 6.53 8.91 8.00
C ARG A 281 5.43 9.93 7.73
N PHE A 282 4.88 9.87 6.53
CA PHE A 282 3.77 10.71 6.11
C PHE A 282 2.45 10.02 6.47
N GLN A 283 1.71 10.63 7.39
CA GLN A 283 0.42 10.12 7.86
C GLN A 283 -0.43 11.26 8.42
N THR A 284 -1.71 11.28 8.06
CA THR A 284 -2.68 12.27 8.54
C THR A 284 -3.86 11.60 9.26
N LEU A 285 -4.52 12.31 10.16
CA LEU A 285 -5.75 11.86 10.79
C LEU A 285 -6.93 12.18 9.87
N LEU A 286 -7.79 11.20 9.60
CA LEU A 286 -8.99 11.40 8.79
C LEU A 286 -10.18 11.76 9.67
N ASP A 287 -11.07 12.59 9.12
CA ASP A 287 -12.41 12.74 9.67
C ASP A 287 -13.17 11.42 9.48
N HIS A 288 -13.78 10.93 10.56
CA HIS A 288 -14.57 9.71 10.60
C HIS A 288 -15.69 9.61 9.55
N HIS A 289 -16.12 10.72 8.95
CA HIS A 289 -17.09 10.69 7.86
C HIS A 289 -16.52 10.21 6.51
N TYR A 290 -15.20 10.23 6.35
CA TYR A 290 -14.51 9.97 5.08
C TYR A 290 -13.44 8.87 5.12
N GLU A 291 -13.35 8.14 6.24
CA GLU A 291 -12.25 7.19 6.51
C GLU A 291 -12.46 5.77 5.98
N ASP A 292 -13.63 5.46 5.41
CA ASP A 292 -14.01 4.13 4.91
C ASP A 292 -13.13 3.71 3.71
N MET A 293 -12.58 2.48 3.74
CA MET A 293 -11.65 1.99 2.71
C MET A 293 -12.31 1.60 1.37
N ASP A 294 -13.64 1.54 1.31
CA ASP A 294 -14.43 1.13 0.14
C ASP A 294 -15.37 2.22 -0.41
N LYS A 295 -15.29 3.44 0.14
CA LYS A 295 -16.21 4.53 -0.16
C LYS A 295 -15.69 5.39 -1.30
N THR A 296 -16.24 5.17 -2.49
CA THR A 296 -15.76 5.76 -3.75
C THR A 296 -16.68 6.83 -4.33
N ASP A 297 -17.64 7.36 -3.56
CA ASP A 297 -18.44 8.48 -4.04
C ASP A 297 -17.58 9.74 -4.20
N ALA A 298 -17.97 10.60 -5.13
CA ALA A 298 -17.19 11.79 -5.48
C ALA A 298 -16.97 12.73 -4.28
N VAL A 299 -17.90 12.77 -3.31
CA VAL A 299 -17.75 13.57 -2.10
C VAL A 299 -16.61 13.01 -1.26
N ASN A 300 -16.57 11.69 -1.06
CA ASN A 300 -15.51 11.02 -0.32
C ASN A 300 -14.14 11.20 -0.98
N LEU A 301 -14.04 10.98 -2.30
CA LEU A 301 -12.78 11.14 -3.03
C LEU A 301 -12.25 12.57 -2.96
N ASN A 302 -13.12 13.57 -3.15
CA ASN A 302 -12.73 14.97 -3.02
C ASN A 302 -12.29 15.33 -1.61
N ALA A 303 -12.95 14.79 -0.58
CA ALA A 303 -12.55 14.99 0.81
C ALA A 303 -11.17 14.37 1.09
N LEU A 304 -10.93 13.14 0.64
CA LEU A 304 -9.62 12.48 0.78
C LEU A 304 -8.50 13.28 0.12
N LYS A 305 -8.74 13.84 -1.07
CA LYS A 305 -7.78 14.72 -1.74
C LYS A 305 -7.54 16.00 -0.95
N ALA A 306 -8.60 16.65 -0.48
CA ALA A 306 -8.45 17.85 0.36
C ALA A 306 -7.64 17.58 1.63
N PHE A 307 -7.86 16.45 2.32
CA PHE A 307 -7.02 16.05 3.46
C PHE A 307 -5.57 15.81 3.05
N ALA A 308 -5.33 15.24 1.87
CA ALA A 308 -4.00 15.00 1.36
C ALA A 308 -3.26 16.31 1.05
N ASP A 309 -3.92 17.24 0.36
CA ASP A 309 -3.42 18.56 -0.01
C ASP A 309 -3.12 19.40 1.25
N ASP A 310 -4.08 19.51 2.17
CA ASP A 310 -3.93 20.25 3.42
C ASP A 310 -2.72 19.73 4.24
N TYR A 311 -2.51 18.41 4.24
CA TYR A 311 -1.38 17.81 4.94
C TYR A 311 -0.05 18.10 4.23
N VAL A 312 0.06 17.82 2.93
CA VAL A 312 1.34 17.86 2.21
C VAL A 312 1.87 19.27 2.01
N TYR A 313 0.98 20.25 1.90
CA TYR A 313 1.32 21.66 1.78
C TYR A 313 1.34 22.40 3.12
N SER A 314 1.21 21.69 4.25
CA SER A 314 1.50 22.27 5.56
C SER A 314 3.00 22.56 5.68
N SER A 315 3.38 23.67 6.33
CA SER A 315 4.78 24.11 6.38
C SER A 315 5.72 23.07 6.99
N GLU A 316 5.26 22.31 7.98
CA GLU A 316 6.07 21.25 8.63
C GLU A 316 6.34 20.09 7.67
N VAL A 317 5.32 19.61 6.97
CA VAL A 317 5.44 18.48 6.04
C VAL A 317 6.20 18.88 4.78
N GLU A 318 6.04 20.12 4.33
CA GLU A 318 6.80 20.66 3.21
C GLU A 318 8.31 20.68 3.50
N ASP A 319 8.72 21.12 4.70
CA ASP A 319 10.12 21.08 5.12
C ASP A 319 10.66 19.64 5.23
N GLU A 320 9.83 18.71 5.71
CA GLU A 320 10.15 17.29 5.78
C GLU A 320 10.33 16.68 4.38
N MET A 321 9.44 16.97 3.42
CA MET A 321 9.55 16.55 2.02
C MET A 321 10.80 17.14 1.34
N ASN A 322 11.07 18.42 1.53
CA ASN A 322 12.26 19.07 0.99
C ASN A 322 13.54 18.44 1.54
N THR A 323 13.54 18.03 2.81
CA THR A 323 14.64 17.30 3.43
C THR A 323 14.80 15.90 2.82
N LEU A 324 13.70 15.17 2.65
CA LEU A 324 13.69 13.87 1.99
C LEU A 324 14.26 13.96 0.56
N VAL A 325 13.79 14.90 -0.26
CA VAL A 325 14.26 15.05 -1.66
C VAL A 325 15.77 15.28 -1.72
N LYS A 326 16.31 16.17 -0.88
CA LYS A 326 17.77 16.39 -0.76
C LYS A 326 18.54 15.13 -0.38
N MET A 327 17.88 14.16 0.25
CA MET A 327 18.48 12.90 0.64
C MET A 327 18.38 11.81 -0.44
N LEU A 328 17.41 11.93 -1.35
CA LEU A 328 17.19 11.06 -2.50
C LEU A 328 18.14 11.36 -3.66
N VAL A 329 18.50 12.63 -3.85
CA VAL A 329 19.47 13.08 -4.87
C VAL A 329 20.92 12.96 -4.38
#